data_AF-A0A842KXT9-F1
#
_entry.id   AF-A0A842KXT9-F1
#
_cell.length_a   1.000
_cell.length_b   1.000
_cell.length_c   1.000
_cell.angle_alpha   90.00
_cell.angle_beta   90.00
_cell.angle_gamma   90.00
#
_symmetry.space_group_name_H-M   'P 1'
#
loop_
_entity.id
_entity.type
_entity.pdbx_description
1 polymer ?
#
loop_
_entity_poly.entity_id
_entity_poly.type
_entity_poly.pdbx_seq_one_letter_code
_entity_poly.pdbx_strand_id
1 'polypeptide(L)'
;MGDEKYSTRSQIVSPHCAGISFICGVLNVPFYIANFAAGAAYATGTYGTYKSKKIADKIVSAVWAGDGGTYDIGLQSLSAAAERGESILYICYDNEAYMNTGVQRSGATPFSAYTTTTPVGRVWRG
;
A
#
# COMPACT_ATOMS: atom_id res chain seq x y z
N MET A 1 11.90 27.84 -15.54
CA MET A 1 10.82 27.28 -16.38
C MET A 1 11.12 25.80 -16.72
N GLY A 2 11.36 24.97 -15.69
CA GLY A 2 11.91 23.61 -15.87
C GLY A 2 11.28 22.49 -15.05
N ASP A 3 10.49 22.79 -14.01
CA ASP A 3 10.17 21.76 -12.99
C ASP A 3 8.76 21.15 -13.09
N GLU A 4 7.88 21.67 -13.95
CA GLU A 4 6.47 21.26 -13.98
C GLU A 4 6.21 19.93 -14.74
N LYS A 5 7.17 19.47 -15.57
CA LYS A 5 6.95 18.32 -16.46
C LYS A 5 7.08 16.94 -15.80
N TYR A 6 7.59 16.87 -14.56
CA TYR A 6 7.82 15.61 -13.85
C TYR A 6 6.82 15.35 -12.71
N SER A 7 6.18 16.39 -12.16
CA SER A 7 5.30 16.26 -10.97
C SER A 7 3.98 15.52 -11.23
N THR A 8 3.59 15.27 -12.48
CA THR A 8 2.27 14.71 -12.86
C THR A 8 2.31 13.31 -13.48
N ARG A 9 3.47 12.66 -13.52
CA ARG A 9 3.64 11.35 -14.19
C ARG A 9 3.54 10.14 -13.26
N SER A 10 3.11 10.33 -12.03
CA SER A 10 2.92 9.26 -11.06
C SER A 10 1.63 9.46 -10.30
N GLN A 11 0.94 8.36 -10.05
CA GLN A 11 -0.26 8.31 -9.22
C GLN A 11 0.00 7.31 -8.09
N ILE A 12 -0.34 7.68 -6.85
CA ILE A 12 -0.12 6.83 -5.68
C ILE A 12 -1.44 6.38 -5.08
N VAL A 13 -1.57 5.08 -4.82
CA VAL A 13 -2.55 4.50 -3.91
C VAL A 13 -1.90 4.46 -2.53
N SER A 14 -2.30 5.37 -1.65
CA SER A 14 -1.70 5.55 -0.33
C SER A 14 -2.03 4.38 0.61
N PRO A 15 -1.20 4.06 1.62
CA PRO A 15 -1.51 3.00 2.58
C PRO A 15 -2.83 3.30 3.26
N HIS A 16 -3.68 2.29 3.22
CA HIS A 16 -5.08 2.34 3.55
C HIS A 16 -5.40 2.66 5.02
N CYS A 17 -4.37 2.72 5.89
CA CYS A 17 -4.45 3.12 7.29
C CYS A 17 -3.76 4.46 7.57
N ALA A 18 -3.20 5.14 6.56
CA ALA A 18 -2.79 6.53 6.71
C ALA A 18 -4.04 7.37 6.88
N GLY A 19 -4.46 7.54 8.14
CA GLY A 19 -5.59 8.40 8.49
C GLY A 19 -5.42 9.76 7.81
N ILE A 20 -6.50 10.24 7.18
CA ILE A 20 -6.75 11.66 6.87
C ILE A 20 -5.49 12.44 6.44
N SER A 21 -4.73 11.94 5.44
CA SER A 21 -3.79 12.81 4.70
C SER A 21 -4.55 13.79 3.76
N PHE A 22 -5.74 14.23 4.17
CA PHE A 22 -6.62 15.16 3.44
C PHE A 22 -6.19 16.62 3.57
N ILE A 23 -5.03 16.93 4.15
CA ILE A 23 -4.50 18.29 4.22
C ILE A 23 -3.03 18.31 3.77
N CYS A 24 -2.86 18.50 2.46
CA CYS A 24 -1.89 19.40 1.83
C CYS A 24 -0.40 19.33 2.28
N GLY A 25 0.49 18.87 1.39
CA GLY A 25 1.89 19.34 1.34
C GLY A 25 2.99 18.27 1.25
N VAL A 26 2.73 17.02 1.62
CA VAL A 26 3.79 15.99 1.68
C VAL A 26 4.05 15.34 0.30
N LEU A 27 3.01 15.15 -0.48
CA LEU A 27 3.09 14.57 -1.83
C LEU A 27 2.67 15.62 -2.87
N ASN A 28 3.52 15.82 -3.87
CA ASN A 28 3.27 16.74 -4.99
C ASN A 28 2.67 16.02 -6.22
N VAL A 29 2.15 14.81 -6.00
CA VAL A 29 1.62 13.90 -7.03
C VAL A 29 0.20 13.51 -6.67
N PRO A 30 -0.69 13.25 -7.65
CA PRO A 30 -2.04 12.78 -7.37
C PRO A 30 -2.02 11.47 -6.57
N PHE A 31 -2.81 11.42 -5.50
CA PHE A 31 -3.00 10.20 -4.73
C PHE A 31 -4.46 10.04 -4.32
N TYR A 32 -4.83 8.81 -3.99
CA TYR A 32 -6.15 8.48 -3.47
C TYR A 32 -6.04 7.35 -2.45
N ILE A 33 -7.04 7.27 -1.57
CA ILE A 33 -7.09 6.32 -0.48
C ILE A 33 -7.94 5.13 -0.93
N ALA A 34 -7.41 3.93 -0.74
CA ALA A 34 -8.14 2.68 -0.94
C ALA A 34 -8.54 2.08 0.43
N ASN A 35 -9.40 1.06 0.41
CA ASN A 35 -9.71 0.20 1.55
C ASN A 35 -8.58 -0.82 1.82
N PHE A 36 -8.33 -1.14 3.09
CA PHE A 36 -7.13 -1.88 3.55
C PHE A 36 -6.81 -3.19 2.82
N ALA A 37 -7.83 -3.91 2.34
CA ALA A 37 -7.66 -5.15 1.58
C ALA A 37 -7.40 -4.98 0.07
N ALA A 38 -7.49 -3.75 -0.48
CA ALA A 38 -7.82 -3.55 -1.89
C ALA A 38 -6.82 -2.70 -2.70
N GLY A 39 -5.66 -2.33 -2.17
CA GLY A 39 -4.77 -1.36 -2.81
C GLY A 39 -4.36 -1.71 -4.23
N ALA A 40 -3.99 -2.96 -4.46
CA ALA A 40 -3.67 -3.44 -5.79
C ALA A 40 -4.91 -3.48 -6.70
N ALA A 41 -6.11 -3.79 -6.19
CA ALA A 41 -7.34 -3.76 -6.98
C ALA A 41 -7.72 -2.35 -7.44
N TYR A 42 -7.46 -1.35 -6.61
CA TYR A 42 -7.60 0.06 -6.96
C TYR A 42 -6.60 0.49 -8.04
N ALA A 43 -5.33 0.07 -7.90
CA ALA A 43 -4.31 0.28 -8.91
C ALA A 43 -4.63 -0.42 -10.23
N THR A 44 -5.20 -1.64 -10.20
CA THR A 44 -5.74 -2.33 -11.37
C THR A 44 -6.76 -1.47 -12.12
N GLY A 45 -7.75 -0.92 -11.40
CA GLY A 45 -8.80 -0.11 -12.01
C GLY A 45 -8.25 1.18 -12.63
N THR A 46 -7.31 1.84 -11.95
CA THR A 46 -6.67 3.06 -12.49
C THR A 46 -5.75 2.76 -13.67
N TYR A 47 -4.95 1.69 -13.60
CA TYR A 47 -4.15 1.21 -14.72
C TYR A 47 -5.03 0.86 -15.94
N GLY A 48 -6.14 0.15 -15.73
CA GLY A 48 -7.11 -0.14 -16.80
C GLY A 48 -7.69 1.13 -17.44
N THR A 49 -7.93 2.16 -16.64
CA THR A 49 -8.37 3.48 -17.13
C THR A 49 -7.29 4.16 -17.97
N TYR A 50 -6.03 4.15 -17.52
CA TYR A 50 -4.91 4.72 -18.27
C TYR A 50 -4.61 3.96 -19.57
N LYS A 51 -4.77 2.62 -19.55
CA LYS A 51 -4.66 1.78 -20.75
C LYS A 51 -5.74 2.13 -21.77
N SER A 52 -6.98 2.31 -21.31
CA SER A 52 -8.11 2.73 -22.16
C SER A 52 -7.88 4.11 -22.78
N LYS A 53 -7.23 5.01 -22.05
CA LYS A 53 -6.84 6.35 -22.51
C LYS A 53 -5.54 6.38 -23.34
N LYS A 54 -4.86 5.24 -23.55
CA LYS A 54 -3.55 5.14 -24.25
C LYS A 54 -2.45 6.03 -23.64
N ILE A 55 -2.46 6.16 -22.31
CA ILE A 55 -1.47 6.93 -21.55
C ILE A 55 -0.80 6.13 -20.42
N ALA A 56 -1.04 4.81 -20.36
CA ALA A 56 -0.46 3.94 -19.34
C ALA A 56 1.07 4.04 -19.28
N ASP A 57 1.75 4.10 -20.43
CA ASP A 57 3.22 4.20 -20.50
C ASP A 57 3.77 5.55 -20.02
N LYS A 58 2.89 6.52 -19.75
CA LYS A 58 3.26 7.87 -19.30
C LYS A 58 3.05 8.07 -17.80
N ILE A 59 2.41 7.12 -17.13
CA ILE A 59 2.00 7.24 -15.73
C ILE A 59 2.45 6.02 -14.94
N VAL A 60 3.24 6.26 -13.90
CA VAL A 60 3.56 5.24 -12.91
C VAL A 60 2.40 5.12 -11.94
N SER A 61 1.69 3.99 -11.98
CA SER A 61 0.69 3.66 -10.96
C SER A 61 1.39 2.92 -9.82
N ALA A 62 1.46 3.54 -8.65
CA ALA A 62 2.14 2.98 -7.49
C ALA A 62 1.14 2.70 -6.36
N VAL A 63 1.32 1.57 -5.67
CA VAL A 63 0.62 1.25 -4.43
C VAL A 63 1.62 1.32 -3.30
N TRP A 64 1.24 1.97 -2.22
CA TRP A 64 1.99 1.98 -0.98
C TRP A 64 1.13 1.29 0.07
N ALA A 65 1.61 0.18 0.62
CA ALA A 65 0.89 -0.60 1.62
C ALA A 65 1.81 -0.93 2.78
N GLY A 66 1.23 -1.12 3.97
CA GLY A 66 1.99 -1.72 5.08
C GLY A 66 2.16 -3.22 4.88
N ASP A 67 2.96 -3.84 5.73
CA ASP A 67 3.08 -5.29 5.87
C ASP A 67 1.72 -5.98 6.08
N GLY A 68 0.86 -5.52 6.98
CA GLY A 68 -0.47 -6.11 7.17
C GLY A 68 -1.37 -5.99 5.93
N GLY A 69 -1.20 -4.93 5.14
CA GLY A 69 -1.89 -4.74 3.87
C GLY A 69 -1.28 -5.54 2.72
N THR A 70 -0.12 -6.17 2.92
CA THR A 70 0.64 -6.90 1.90
C THR A 70 0.63 -8.39 2.16
N TYR A 71 1.12 -8.81 3.33
CA TYR A 71 1.28 -10.21 3.71
C TYR A 71 -0.04 -10.85 4.21
N ASP A 72 -0.95 -10.04 4.77
CA ASP A 72 -2.20 -10.54 5.33
C ASP A 72 -3.39 -10.25 4.41
N ILE A 73 -4.22 -9.25 4.74
CA ILE A 73 -5.56 -9.08 4.14
C ILE A 73 -5.53 -8.55 2.70
N GLY A 74 -4.48 -7.84 2.30
CA GLY A 74 -4.37 -7.32 0.93
C GLY A 74 -3.62 -8.23 -0.05
N LEU A 75 -3.08 -9.37 0.42
CA LEU A 75 -2.33 -10.32 -0.41
C LEU A 75 -3.15 -10.81 -1.61
N GLN A 76 -4.45 -11.05 -1.41
CA GLN A 76 -5.34 -11.50 -2.49
C GLN A 76 -5.40 -10.48 -3.64
N SER A 77 -5.48 -9.18 -3.32
CA SER A 77 -5.53 -8.13 -4.35
C SER A 77 -4.19 -8.00 -5.08
N LEU A 78 -3.08 -8.10 -4.35
CA LEU A 78 -1.72 -8.05 -4.90
C LEU A 78 -1.47 -9.25 -5.83
N SER A 79 -1.79 -10.45 -5.37
CA SER A 79 -1.66 -11.69 -6.15
C SER A 79 -2.46 -11.61 -7.45
N ALA A 80 -3.70 -11.11 -7.40
CA ALA A 80 -4.52 -10.97 -8.59
C ALA A 80 -3.96 -9.95 -9.60
N ALA A 81 -3.39 -8.83 -9.12
CA ALA A 81 -2.74 -7.84 -10.00
C ALA A 81 -1.44 -8.38 -10.62
N ALA A 82 -0.65 -9.12 -9.85
CA ALA A 82 0.57 -9.78 -10.30
C ALA A 82 0.27 -10.86 -11.37
N GLU A 83 -0.75 -11.69 -11.16
CA GLU A 83 -1.20 -12.71 -12.11
C GLU A 83 -1.61 -12.09 -13.46
N ARG A 84 -2.22 -10.90 -13.45
CA ARG A 84 -2.59 -10.17 -14.68
C ARG A 84 -1.41 -9.46 -15.35
N GLY A 85 -0.22 -9.45 -14.75
CA GLY A 85 0.96 -8.77 -15.28
C GLY A 85 0.75 -7.26 -15.44
N GLU A 86 0.00 -6.64 -14.52
CA GLU A 86 -0.29 -5.21 -14.58
C GLU A 86 0.94 -4.38 -14.22
N SER A 87 1.18 -3.29 -14.96
CA SER A 87 2.32 -2.41 -14.75
C SER A 87 2.08 -1.48 -13.55
N ILE A 88 2.15 -2.05 -12.36
CA ILE A 88 1.94 -1.38 -11.07
C ILE A 88 3.21 -1.52 -10.22
N LEU A 89 3.69 -0.41 -9.66
CA LEU A 89 4.76 -0.43 -8.66
C LEU A 89 4.13 -0.66 -7.28
N TYR A 90 4.27 -1.86 -6.71
CA TYR A 90 3.76 -2.14 -5.37
C TYR A 90 4.89 -2.03 -4.33
N ILE A 91 4.69 -1.17 -3.33
CA ILE A 91 5.64 -0.88 -2.25
C ILE A 91 5.06 -1.39 -0.95
N CYS A 92 5.72 -2.38 -0.36
CA CYS A 92 5.47 -2.81 1.01
C CYS A 92 6.38 -2.02 1.96
N TYR A 93 5.78 -1.17 2.77
CA TYR A 93 6.41 -0.53 3.91
C TYR A 93 6.31 -1.47 5.11
N ASP A 94 7.33 -2.31 5.23
CA ASP A 94 7.40 -3.33 6.27
C ASP A 94 7.94 -2.74 7.58
N ASN A 95 7.07 -2.65 8.57
CA ASN A 95 7.40 -2.23 9.93
C ASN A 95 7.03 -3.32 10.96
N GLU A 96 6.79 -4.55 10.49
CA GLU A 96 6.65 -5.77 11.30
C GLU A 96 5.47 -5.81 12.29
N ALA A 97 4.47 -4.91 12.17
CA ALA A 97 3.24 -4.95 12.95
C ALA A 97 2.14 -4.08 12.34
N TYR A 98 0.89 -4.33 12.75
CA TYR A 98 -0.17 -3.34 12.58
C TYR A 98 0.02 -2.15 13.53
N MET A 99 0.91 -1.23 13.15
CA MET A 99 1.32 -0.12 14.02
C MET A 99 0.17 0.83 14.37
N ASN A 100 -0.63 1.22 13.38
CA ASN A 100 -1.69 2.23 13.56
C ASN A 100 -2.82 1.78 14.51
N THR A 101 -3.04 0.47 14.65
CA THR A 101 -4.08 -0.07 15.53
C THR A 101 -3.58 -0.32 16.94
N GLY A 102 -2.29 -0.09 17.23
CA GLY A 102 -1.69 -0.34 18.53
C GLY A 102 -0.75 -1.54 18.54
N VAL A 103 0.11 -1.68 17.52
CA VAL A 103 1.19 -2.69 17.47
C VAL A 103 0.66 -4.12 17.65
N GLN A 104 -0.31 -4.53 16.83
CA GLN A 104 -0.77 -5.91 16.75
C GLN A 104 0.11 -6.73 15.80
N ARG A 105 0.15 -8.05 15.98
CA ARG A 105 0.88 -8.97 15.13
C ARG A 105 0.39 -8.90 13.68
N SER A 106 1.32 -8.77 12.74
CA SER A 106 1.13 -8.94 11.31
C SER A 106 1.79 -10.23 10.80
N GLY A 107 1.60 -10.53 9.51
CA GLY A 107 2.32 -11.60 8.82
C GLY A 107 3.85 -11.42 8.78
N ALA A 108 4.35 -10.19 8.91
CA ALA A 108 5.78 -9.88 8.91
C ALA A 108 6.41 -9.85 10.32
N THR A 109 5.60 -9.86 11.39
CA THR A 109 6.10 -9.84 12.77
C THR A 109 7.06 -11.02 13.03
N PRO A 110 8.31 -10.75 13.48
CA PRO A 110 9.28 -11.79 13.79
C PRO A 110 8.76 -12.78 14.84
N PHE A 111 9.24 -14.02 14.73
CA PHE A 111 8.92 -15.04 15.71
C PHE A 111 9.35 -14.60 17.12
N SER A 112 8.48 -14.82 18.11
CA SER A 112 8.68 -14.42 19.51
C SER A 112 8.79 -12.91 19.77
N ALA A 113 8.39 -12.05 18.82
CA ALA A 113 8.26 -10.62 19.07
C ALA A 113 7.03 -10.31 19.94
N TYR A 114 7.19 -9.35 20.85
CA TYR A 114 6.08 -8.83 21.64
C TYR A 114 5.16 -7.96 20.77
N THR A 115 3.86 -8.25 20.78
CA THR A 115 2.81 -7.36 20.24
C THR A 115 1.66 -7.26 21.23
N THR A 116 0.75 -6.29 21.07
CA THR A 116 -0.42 -6.18 21.96
C THR A 116 -1.36 -7.39 21.87
N THR A 117 -1.34 -8.11 20.76
CA THR A 117 -2.07 -9.37 20.53
C THR A 117 -1.26 -10.63 20.82
N THR A 118 0.07 -10.52 20.91
CA THR A 118 0.97 -11.62 21.28
C THR A 118 1.93 -11.17 22.38
N PRO A 119 1.43 -11.00 23.62
CA PRO A 119 2.27 -10.57 24.73
C PRO A 119 3.26 -11.67 25.12
N VAL A 120 4.40 -11.28 25.69
CA VAL A 120 5.37 -12.23 26.23
C VAL A 120 5.03 -12.49 27.69
N GLY A 121 4.84 -13.76 28.06
CA GLY A 121 4.48 -14.18 29.40
C GLY A 121 4.49 -15.69 29.58
N ARG A 122 3.84 -16.19 30.63
CA ARG A 122 3.82 -17.64 30.92
C ARG A 122 3.03 -18.45 29.87
N VAL A 123 2.01 -17.84 29.27
CA VAL A 123 1.10 -18.49 28.31
C VAL A 123 1.50 -18.23 26.86
N TRP A 124 1.94 -17.01 26.56
CA TRP A 124 2.30 -16.56 25.21
C TRP A 124 3.78 -16.21 25.16
N ARG A 125 4.46 -16.55 24.07
CA ARG A 125 5.93 -16.37 23.93
C ARG A 125 6.29 -15.35 22.84
N GLY A 126 5.37 -14.44 22.56
CA GLY A 126 5.37 -13.65 21.32
C GLY A 126 4.89 -14.46 20.13
#